data_AF-A0A8T7BMG4-F1
#
_entry.id   AF-A0A8T7BMG4-F1
#
_cell.length_a   1.000
_cell.length_b   1.000
_cell.length_c   1.000
_cell.angle_alpha   90.00
_cell.angle_beta   90.00
_cell.angle_gamma   90.00
#
_symmetry.space_group_name_H-M   'P 1'
#
loop_
_entity.id
_entity.type
_entity.pdbx_description
1 polymer ?
#
loop_
_entity_poly.entity_id
_entity_poly.type
_entity_poly.pdbx_seq_one_letter_code
_entity_poly.pdbx_strand_id
1 'polypeptide(L)'
;DPAHGYNADGSEYTAEFKERFFIGQAARMNRLIDLALEKMDDMMNGTHIYSDNDAFIVPAVAGTRLANHDASIDRTTTRPQRLLGNDGTIEDCCKVESVRKVGQSPRVSRSFDGVGFSTVKSFLSVNAMRGRHSMIDIDWCTSNNSTPCNVDVINVPLLVVAMGGHYFLRDGEIIFDAASSDDKEYIIVEGATHGGTPCTRCMPEGQDYDGRYDNSVKNNFDYVANWINKRY
;
A
#
# COMPACT_ATOMS: atom_id res chain seq x y z
N ASP A 1 -6.01 -19.68 8.29
CA ASP A 1 -6.04 -21.02 8.92
C ASP A 1 -5.52 -20.88 10.34
N PRO A 2 -6.34 -21.15 11.38
CA PRO A 2 -5.93 -21.07 12.77
C PRO A 2 -4.69 -21.91 13.09
N ALA A 3 -4.48 -23.04 12.39
CA ALA A 3 -3.28 -23.88 12.56
C ALA A 3 -1.98 -23.15 12.18
N HIS A 4 -2.09 -22.06 11.42
CA HIS A 4 -0.98 -21.23 10.96
C HIS A 4 -1.03 -19.82 11.55
N GLY A 5 -1.68 -19.63 12.70
CA GLY A 5 -1.71 -18.36 13.44
C GLY A 5 -2.72 -17.33 12.95
N TYR A 6 -3.63 -17.70 12.04
CA TYR A 6 -4.70 -16.80 11.62
C TYR A 6 -5.80 -16.69 12.68
N ASN A 7 -6.11 -15.46 13.08
CA ASN A 7 -7.26 -15.08 13.88
C ASN A 7 -8.09 -14.02 13.12
N ALA A 8 -9.41 -14.23 13.09
CA ALA A 8 -10.36 -13.36 12.40
C ALA A 8 -10.48 -11.97 13.05
N ASP A 9 -10.15 -11.85 14.33
CA ASP A 9 -10.22 -10.58 15.09
C ASP A 9 -8.89 -9.81 15.05
N GLY A 10 -7.86 -10.41 14.45
CA GLY A 10 -6.51 -9.85 14.37
C GLY A 10 -5.47 -10.91 14.71
N SER A 11 -4.49 -11.05 13.82
CA SER A 11 -3.38 -11.99 13.97
C SER A 11 -2.12 -11.22 14.36
N GLU A 12 -1.28 -11.81 15.19
CA GLU A 12 0.07 -11.28 15.47
C GLU A 12 1.08 -12.36 15.08
N TYR A 13 1.69 -12.18 13.91
CA TYR A 13 2.68 -13.13 13.41
C TYR A 13 4.07 -12.80 13.94
N THR A 14 4.87 -13.84 14.18
CA THR A 14 6.26 -13.66 14.61
C THR A 14 7.09 -12.96 13.53
N ALA A 15 8.16 -12.28 13.94
CA ALA A 15 9.11 -11.64 13.01
C ALA A 15 9.67 -12.65 11.98
N GLU A 16 10.01 -13.85 12.44
CA GLU A 16 10.50 -14.94 11.58
C GLU A 16 9.48 -15.38 10.52
N PHE A 17 8.19 -15.44 10.88
CA PHE A 17 7.14 -15.74 9.91
C PHE A 17 7.01 -14.61 8.88
N LYS A 18 6.96 -13.35 9.34
CA LYS A 18 6.86 -12.16 8.47
C LYS A 18 7.99 -12.12 7.45
N GLU A 19 9.22 -12.35 7.90
CA GLU A 19 10.42 -12.39 7.05
C GLU A 19 10.27 -13.44 5.93
N ARG A 20 9.99 -14.70 6.30
CA ARG A 20 9.79 -15.77 5.31
C ARG A 20 8.64 -15.49 4.37
N PHE A 21 7.56 -14.91 4.90
CA PHE A 21 6.36 -14.60 4.13
C PHE A 21 6.66 -13.59 3.02
N PHE A 22 7.31 -12.47 3.36
CA PHE A 22 7.59 -11.41 2.40
C PHE A 22 8.70 -11.76 1.40
N ILE A 23 9.70 -12.55 1.81
CA ILE A 23 10.66 -13.17 0.86
C ILE A 23 9.92 -14.11 -0.09
N GLY A 24 9.02 -14.95 0.44
CA GLY A 24 8.22 -15.89 -0.34
C GLY A 24 7.30 -15.19 -1.35
N GLN A 25 6.68 -14.06 -0.97
CA GLN A 25 5.87 -13.25 -1.87
C GLN A 25 6.70 -12.66 -3.01
N ALA A 26 7.86 -12.07 -2.71
CA ALA A 26 8.77 -11.53 -3.73
C ALA A 26 9.26 -12.63 -4.68
N ALA A 27 9.70 -13.78 -4.15
CA ALA A 27 10.15 -14.91 -4.96
C ALA A 27 9.04 -15.46 -5.86
N ARG A 28 7.79 -15.50 -5.39
CA ARG A 28 6.63 -15.88 -6.22
C ARG A 28 6.40 -14.87 -7.33
N MET A 29 6.44 -13.57 -7.03
CA MET A 29 6.24 -12.52 -8.04
C MET A 29 7.34 -12.61 -9.12
N ASN A 30 8.60 -12.77 -8.74
CA ASN A 30 9.70 -12.93 -9.68
C ASN A 30 9.45 -14.08 -10.67
N ARG A 31 9.03 -15.26 -10.20
CA ARG A 31 8.68 -16.40 -11.09
C ARG A 31 7.51 -16.11 -12.03
N LEU A 32 6.51 -15.36 -11.57
CA LEU A 32 5.39 -14.95 -12.41
C LEU A 32 5.84 -13.97 -13.50
N ILE A 33 6.77 -13.06 -13.18
CA ILE A 33 7.36 -12.15 -14.16
C ILE A 33 8.19 -12.92 -15.17
N ASP A 34 9.01 -13.88 -14.74
CA ASP A 34 9.79 -14.72 -15.65
C ASP A 34 8.88 -15.47 -16.64
N LEU A 35 7.79 -16.07 -16.16
CA LEU A 35 6.80 -16.74 -17.00
C LEU A 35 6.11 -15.79 -17.99
N ALA A 36 5.80 -14.56 -17.57
CA ALA A 36 5.17 -13.57 -18.44
C ALA A 36 6.14 -13.05 -19.51
N LEU A 37 7.43 -12.87 -19.17
CA LEU A 37 8.46 -12.49 -20.12
C LEU A 37 8.74 -13.60 -21.14
N GLU A 38 8.83 -14.86 -20.71
CA GLU A 38 8.98 -16.02 -21.61
C GLU A 38 7.84 -16.07 -22.63
N LYS A 39 6.59 -15.91 -22.17
CA LYS A 39 5.42 -15.80 -23.06
C LYS A 39 5.54 -14.62 -24.03
N MET A 40 6.01 -13.47 -23.57
CA MET A 40 6.21 -12.30 -24.44
C MET A 40 7.24 -12.59 -25.52
N ASP A 41 8.35 -13.23 -25.16
CA ASP A 41 9.41 -13.60 -26.09
C ASP A 41 8.91 -14.60 -27.13
N ASP A 42 8.11 -15.59 -26.73
CA ASP A 42 7.47 -16.52 -27.67
C ASP A 42 6.52 -15.80 -28.65
N MET A 43 5.77 -14.81 -28.18
CA MET A 43 4.90 -13.99 -29.04
C MET A 43 5.73 -13.17 -30.04
N MET A 44 6.81 -12.55 -29.58
CA MET A 44 7.71 -11.75 -30.43
C MET A 44 8.46 -12.60 -31.48
N ASN A 45 8.79 -13.84 -31.13
CA ASN A 45 9.46 -14.78 -32.03
C ASN A 45 8.50 -15.54 -32.96
N GLY A 46 7.18 -15.35 -32.81
CA GLY A 46 6.17 -16.03 -33.61
C GLY A 46 6.00 -17.52 -33.28
N THR A 47 6.48 -17.96 -32.11
CA THR A 47 6.35 -19.34 -31.61
C THR A 47 5.12 -19.54 -30.72
N HIS A 48 4.52 -18.45 -30.22
CA HIS A 48 3.27 -18.50 -29.47
C HIS A 48 2.02 -18.54 -30.37
N ILE A 49 0.92 -19.12 -29.85
CA ILE A 49 -0.36 -19.22 -30.58
C ILE A 49 -1.02 -17.86 -30.84
N TYR A 50 -0.84 -16.90 -29.92
CA TYR A 50 -1.28 -15.52 -30.08
C TYR A 50 -0.06 -14.66 -30.38
N SER A 51 -0.11 -13.80 -31.39
CA SER A 51 1.05 -13.00 -31.81
C SER A 51 1.14 -11.63 -31.14
N ASP A 52 0.08 -11.20 -30.47
CA ASP A 52 -0.07 -9.84 -29.95
C ASP A 52 -0.20 -9.78 -28.43
N ASN A 53 -0.99 -10.67 -27.83
CA ASN A 53 -1.19 -10.74 -26.39
C ASN A 53 -1.84 -12.06 -26.01
N ASP A 54 -1.62 -12.52 -24.77
CA ASP A 54 -2.24 -13.72 -24.23
C ASP A 54 -2.85 -13.44 -22.86
N ALA A 55 -3.78 -14.29 -22.44
CA ALA A 55 -4.26 -14.31 -21.07
C ALA A 55 -3.13 -14.69 -20.11
N PHE A 56 -3.06 -13.99 -18.98
CA PHE A 56 -2.17 -14.29 -17.88
C PHE A 56 -3.00 -14.45 -16.60
N ILE A 57 -3.23 -15.71 -16.24
CA ILE A 57 -4.11 -16.12 -15.15
C ILE A 57 -3.26 -16.50 -13.95
N VAL A 58 -3.45 -15.79 -12.83
CA VAL A 58 -2.71 -16.02 -11.59
C VAL A 58 -3.69 -16.48 -10.50
N PRO A 59 -3.60 -17.73 -10.01
CA PRO A 59 -4.45 -18.16 -8.91
C PRO A 59 -4.05 -17.48 -7.59
N ALA A 60 -5.00 -17.36 -6.66
CA ALA A 60 -4.78 -16.89 -5.28
C ALA A 60 -4.06 -15.53 -5.16
N VAL A 61 -4.50 -14.53 -5.92
CA VAL A 61 -4.01 -13.14 -5.79
C VAL A 61 -4.74 -12.35 -4.69
N ALA A 62 -5.99 -12.73 -4.37
CA ALA A 62 -6.79 -12.04 -3.36
C ALA A 62 -6.64 -12.68 -1.96
N GLY A 63 -6.85 -11.87 -0.92
CA GLY A 63 -6.89 -12.36 0.47
C GLY A 63 -5.54 -12.76 1.05
N THR A 64 -4.43 -12.34 0.44
CA THR A 64 -3.05 -12.72 0.84
C THR A 64 -2.24 -11.55 1.39
N ARG A 65 -2.84 -10.37 1.60
CA ARG A 65 -2.12 -9.20 2.14
C ARG A 65 -2.02 -9.30 3.67
N LEU A 66 -0.83 -9.60 4.17
CA LEU A 66 -0.60 -9.85 5.60
C LEU A 66 -0.95 -8.64 6.49
N ALA A 67 -0.68 -7.42 6.01
CA ALA A 67 -1.00 -6.18 6.73
C ALA A 67 -2.51 -6.00 7.01
N ASN A 68 -3.39 -6.65 6.24
CA ASN A 68 -4.82 -6.62 6.54
C ASN A 68 -5.16 -7.41 7.82
N HIS A 69 -4.37 -8.41 8.17
CA HIS A 69 -4.62 -9.31 9.29
C HIS A 69 -3.74 -9.04 10.50
N ASP A 70 -2.56 -8.46 10.28
CA ASP A 70 -1.63 -8.11 11.35
C ASP A 70 -1.42 -6.60 11.39
N ALA A 71 -1.93 -5.98 12.46
CA ALA A 71 -1.91 -4.55 12.68
C ALA A 71 -0.49 -4.00 12.96
N SER A 72 0.48 -4.85 13.31
CA SER A 72 1.84 -4.41 13.62
C SER A 72 2.67 -4.06 12.38
N ILE A 73 2.27 -4.56 11.19
CA ILE A 73 2.95 -4.27 9.93
C ILE A 73 2.64 -2.82 9.51
N ASP A 74 3.68 -2.01 9.28
CA ASP A 74 3.59 -0.59 8.94
C ASP A 74 2.64 0.21 9.84
N ARG A 75 2.61 -0.15 11.13
CA ARG A 75 1.79 0.51 12.14
C ARG A 75 2.23 1.95 12.37
N THR A 76 3.52 2.23 12.28
CA THR A 76 4.13 3.46 12.79
C THR A 76 5.09 4.04 11.76
N THR A 77 5.17 5.37 11.69
CA THR A 77 6.20 6.06 10.89
C THR A 77 7.60 5.74 11.42
N THR A 78 8.62 5.80 10.56
CA THR A 78 10.00 5.53 10.98
C THR A 78 10.65 6.73 11.67
N ARG A 79 10.18 7.94 11.35
CA ARG A 79 10.62 9.23 11.91
C ARG A 79 9.43 10.03 12.43
N PRO A 80 9.66 11.08 13.25
CA PRO A 80 8.63 12.06 13.54
C PRO A 80 8.03 12.63 12.26
N GLN A 81 6.70 12.78 12.21
CA GLN A 81 5.97 13.31 11.07
C GLN A 81 4.86 14.25 11.53
N ARG A 82 4.37 15.07 10.60
CA ARG A 82 3.26 15.98 10.84
C ARG A 82 1.94 15.22 10.88
N LEU A 83 1.17 15.39 11.96
CA LEU A 83 -0.15 14.82 12.14
C LEU A 83 -1.19 15.94 12.18
N LEU A 84 -2.14 15.90 11.24
CA LEU A 84 -3.29 16.79 11.20
C LEU A 84 -4.43 16.19 12.01
N GLY A 85 -4.69 16.79 13.17
CA GLY A 85 -5.73 16.35 14.11
C GLY A 85 -7.14 16.76 13.69
N ASN A 86 -8.13 16.17 14.36
CA ASN A 86 -9.55 16.45 14.10
C ASN A 86 -9.98 17.89 14.45
N ASP A 87 -9.26 18.55 15.35
CA ASP A 87 -9.48 19.96 15.70
C ASP A 87 -8.83 20.94 14.70
N GLY A 88 -8.13 20.43 13.69
CA GLY A 88 -7.42 21.21 12.67
C GLY A 88 -6.01 21.63 13.08
N THR A 89 -5.55 21.24 14.27
CA THR A 89 -4.16 21.48 14.69
C THR A 89 -3.19 20.52 14.01
N ILE A 90 -1.92 20.91 13.97
CA ILE A 90 -0.84 20.09 13.42
C ILE A 90 0.16 19.81 14.52
N GLU A 91 0.32 18.54 14.87
CA GLU A 91 1.38 18.08 15.74
C GLU A 91 2.59 17.67 14.89
N ASP A 92 3.80 18.10 15.29
CA ASP A 92 5.04 17.85 14.55
C ASP A 92 6.18 17.52 15.53
N CYS A 93 6.08 16.36 16.20
CA CYS A 93 7.07 15.98 17.21
C CYS A 93 7.28 14.48 17.37
N CYS A 94 6.32 13.65 16.96
CA CYS A 94 6.29 12.24 17.32
C CYS A 94 6.16 11.33 16.09
N LYS A 95 6.58 10.08 16.28
CA LYS A 95 6.23 9.03 15.32
C LYS A 95 4.73 8.83 15.38
N VAL A 96 4.08 8.84 14.22
CA VAL A 96 2.63 8.71 14.13
C VAL A 96 2.26 7.24 14.04
N GLU A 97 1.31 6.81 14.86
CA GLU A 97 0.73 5.48 14.81
C GLU A 97 -0.58 5.48 14.02
N SER A 98 -0.74 4.47 13.18
CA SER A 98 -2.01 4.18 12.51
C SER A 98 -3.05 3.70 13.52
N VAL A 99 -4.25 4.29 13.45
CA VAL A 99 -5.41 3.86 14.24
C VAL A 99 -6.20 2.75 13.55
N ARG A 100 -5.70 2.23 12.42
CA ARG A 100 -6.37 1.20 11.62
C ARG A 100 -6.75 -0.02 12.47
N LYS A 101 -7.93 -0.56 12.20
CA LYS A 101 -8.28 -1.92 12.62
C LYS A 101 -7.97 -2.90 11.50
N VAL A 102 -7.64 -4.14 11.87
CA VAL A 102 -7.50 -5.24 10.92
C VAL A 102 -8.78 -5.39 10.09
N GLY A 103 -8.63 -5.80 8.82
CA GLY A 103 -9.74 -6.04 7.90
C GLY A 103 -10.05 -7.54 7.81
N GLN A 104 -11.33 -7.89 7.67
CA GLN A 104 -11.79 -9.28 7.57
C GLN A 104 -12.00 -9.73 6.12
N SER A 105 -11.45 -10.90 5.77
CA SER A 105 -12.13 -12.02 5.08
C SER A 105 -11.07 -12.93 4.40
N PRO A 106 -10.68 -14.05 5.01
CA PRO A 106 -9.65 -14.95 4.48
C PRO A 106 -10.19 -15.88 3.39
N ARG A 107 -11.51 -15.84 3.10
CA ARG A 107 -12.21 -16.87 2.31
C ARG A 107 -12.05 -16.72 0.79
N VAL A 108 -11.58 -15.57 0.31
CA VAL A 108 -11.54 -15.27 -1.14
C VAL A 108 -10.41 -16.04 -1.86
N SER A 109 -9.29 -16.31 -1.19
CA SER A 109 -8.11 -16.92 -1.84
C SER A 109 -8.33 -18.34 -2.37
N ARG A 110 -9.32 -19.06 -1.86
CA ARG A 110 -9.65 -20.46 -2.23
C ARG A 110 -10.86 -20.60 -3.15
N SER A 111 -11.50 -19.49 -3.54
CA SER A 111 -12.56 -19.49 -4.57
C SER A 111 -12.01 -18.96 -5.89
N PHE A 112 -12.79 -19.13 -6.96
CA PHE A 112 -12.48 -18.52 -8.26
C PHE A 112 -12.38 -16.99 -8.18
N ASP A 113 -13.07 -16.36 -7.23
CA ASP A 113 -12.98 -14.92 -6.96
C ASP A 113 -11.57 -14.50 -6.48
N GLY A 114 -10.74 -15.45 -6.05
CA GLY A 114 -9.34 -15.24 -5.71
C GLY A 114 -8.38 -15.26 -6.90
N VAL A 115 -8.87 -15.51 -8.11
CA VAL A 115 -8.05 -15.59 -9.33
C VAL A 115 -7.88 -14.20 -9.95
N GLY A 116 -6.62 -13.84 -10.22
CA GLY A 116 -6.28 -12.66 -11.00
C GLY A 116 -6.34 -12.99 -12.48
N PHE A 117 -7.15 -12.25 -13.21
CA PHE A 117 -7.24 -12.35 -14.67
C PHE A 117 -6.65 -11.09 -15.30
N SER A 118 -5.64 -11.27 -16.14
CA SER A 118 -4.96 -10.19 -16.85
C SER A 118 -4.52 -10.66 -18.23
N THR A 119 -3.89 -9.78 -18.99
CA THR A 119 -3.13 -10.17 -20.18
C THR A 119 -1.64 -10.13 -19.86
N VAL A 120 -0.79 -10.79 -20.65
CA VAL A 120 0.67 -10.74 -20.47
C VAL A 120 1.16 -9.28 -20.47
N LYS A 121 0.71 -8.47 -21.45
CA LYS A 121 1.06 -7.04 -21.51
C LYS A 121 0.59 -6.26 -20.29
N SER A 122 -0.65 -6.45 -19.85
CA SER A 122 -1.15 -5.69 -18.69
C SER A 122 -0.51 -6.14 -17.38
N PHE A 123 -0.19 -7.43 -17.22
CA PHE A 123 0.57 -7.92 -16.07
C PHE A 123 1.98 -7.31 -16.00
N LEU A 124 2.73 -7.38 -17.10
CA LEU A 124 4.09 -6.81 -17.18
C LEU A 124 4.10 -5.29 -17.02
N SER A 125 3.03 -4.63 -17.45
CA SER A 125 2.89 -3.17 -17.33
C SER A 125 2.68 -2.73 -15.89
N VAL A 126 1.63 -3.25 -15.21
CA VAL A 126 1.15 -2.65 -13.95
C VAL A 126 1.38 -3.49 -12.69
N ASN A 127 1.69 -4.78 -12.82
CA ASN A 127 1.80 -5.71 -11.68
C ASN A 127 3.21 -6.27 -11.46
N ALA A 128 4.10 -6.16 -12.44
CA ALA A 128 5.42 -6.78 -12.44
C ALA A 128 6.45 -5.99 -11.62
N MET A 129 6.43 -6.17 -10.30
CA MET A 129 7.43 -5.64 -9.38
C MET A 129 8.46 -6.70 -9.00
N ARG A 130 9.74 -6.48 -9.30
CA ARG A 130 10.83 -7.34 -8.84
C ARG A 130 11.23 -6.97 -7.40
N GLY A 131 11.85 -7.91 -6.71
CA GLY A 131 12.44 -7.67 -5.40
C GLY A 131 12.98 -8.94 -4.75
N ARG A 132 13.71 -8.79 -3.65
CA ARG A 132 14.12 -9.90 -2.78
C ARG A 132 13.24 -10.02 -1.53
N HIS A 133 12.54 -8.94 -1.18
CA HIS A 133 11.61 -8.89 -0.06
C HIS A 133 10.48 -7.91 -0.39
N SER A 134 9.22 -8.34 -0.29
CA SER A 134 8.05 -7.57 -0.75
C SER A 134 7.66 -6.35 0.12
N MET A 135 8.58 -5.81 0.92
CA MET A 135 8.36 -4.65 1.79
C MET A 135 9.57 -3.71 1.83
N ILE A 136 10.79 -4.24 1.88
CA ILE A 136 12.00 -3.44 2.14
C ILE A 136 13.10 -3.59 1.07
N ASP A 137 12.98 -4.53 0.15
CA ASP A 137 13.96 -4.79 -0.91
C ASP A 137 13.20 -5.03 -2.23
N ILE A 138 12.61 -3.93 -2.70
CA ILE A 138 11.77 -3.84 -3.88
C ILE A 138 12.53 -3.04 -4.93
N ASP A 139 12.59 -3.56 -6.16
CA ASP A 139 13.10 -2.80 -7.29
C ASP A 139 11.98 -1.92 -7.83
N TRP A 140 11.93 -0.68 -7.33
CA TRP A 140 10.84 0.23 -7.59
C TRP A 140 10.69 0.60 -9.08
N CYS A 141 11.72 0.46 -9.91
CA CYS A 141 11.66 0.94 -11.29
C CYS A 141 11.39 -0.13 -12.35
N THR A 142 11.00 -1.35 -11.96
CA THR A 142 10.67 -2.43 -12.93
C THR A 142 9.23 -2.41 -13.45
N SER A 143 8.38 -1.53 -12.92
CA SER A 143 6.97 -1.38 -13.33
C SER A 143 6.64 0.08 -13.53
N ASN A 144 5.77 0.39 -14.50
CA ASN A 144 5.32 1.75 -14.72
C ASN A 144 4.35 2.26 -13.62
N ASN A 145 3.77 1.33 -12.86
CA ASN A 145 2.80 1.62 -11.82
C ASN A 145 3.47 1.78 -10.44
N SER A 146 4.69 2.32 -10.42
CA SER A 146 5.48 2.52 -9.22
C SER A 146 5.58 3.99 -8.87
N THR A 147 4.81 4.42 -7.87
CA THR A 147 4.86 5.81 -7.39
C THR A 147 6.26 6.23 -6.97
N PRO A 148 7.04 5.45 -6.16
CA PRO A 148 8.39 5.86 -5.78
C PRO A 148 9.31 6.13 -6.98
N CYS A 149 9.26 5.29 -8.03
CA CYS A 149 10.06 5.53 -9.24
C CYS A 149 9.58 6.76 -10.02
N ASN A 150 8.27 6.96 -10.11
CA ASN A 150 7.69 8.05 -10.88
C ASN A 150 7.91 9.43 -10.23
N VAL A 151 7.95 9.52 -8.90
CA VAL A 151 8.15 10.80 -8.19
C VAL A 151 9.61 11.24 -8.15
N ASP A 152 10.56 10.33 -8.39
CA ASP A 152 12.00 10.63 -8.39
C ASP A 152 12.41 11.64 -9.48
N VAL A 153 11.58 11.85 -10.50
CA VAL A 153 11.82 12.86 -11.54
C VAL A 153 11.03 14.16 -11.34
N ILE A 154 10.20 14.24 -10.29
CA ILE A 154 9.34 15.40 -10.02
C ILE A 154 10.11 16.41 -9.17
N ASN A 155 10.41 17.57 -9.76
CA ASN A 155 11.20 18.65 -9.15
C ASN A 155 10.37 19.90 -8.75
N VAL A 156 9.06 19.86 -8.96
CA VAL A 156 8.13 20.95 -8.58
C VAL A 156 7.60 20.71 -7.16
N PRO A 157 6.99 21.71 -6.50
CA PRO A 157 6.42 21.53 -5.17
C PRO A 157 5.53 20.28 -5.06
N LEU A 158 5.75 19.46 -4.04
CA LEU A 158 5.08 18.17 -3.85
C LEU A 158 4.47 18.06 -2.44
N LEU A 159 3.19 17.70 -2.37
CA LEU A 159 2.52 17.34 -1.12
C LEU A 159 2.18 15.85 -1.13
N VAL A 160 2.68 15.11 -0.14
CA VAL A 160 2.30 13.72 0.13
C VAL A 160 1.37 13.73 1.35
N VAL A 161 0.17 13.18 1.19
CA VAL A 161 -0.82 13.07 2.27
C VAL A 161 -1.12 11.59 2.53
N ALA A 162 -0.92 11.13 3.76
CA ALA A 162 -1.30 9.79 4.18
C ALA A 162 -2.51 9.79 5.12
N MET A 163 -3.21 8.66 5.17
CA MET A 163 -4.45 8.49 5.92
C MET A 163 -4.18 7.66 7.17
N GLY A 164 -4.29 8.28 8.36
CA GLY A 164 -3.91 7.69 9.65
C GLY A 164 -4.77 6.50 10.10
N GLY A 165 -5.94 6.30 9.51
CA GLY A 165 -6.77 5.11 9.69
C GLY A 165 -6.44 3.96 8.74
N HIS A 166 -5.30 4.01 8.05
CA HIS A 166 -4.83 2.98 7.11
C HIS A 166 -3.35 2.61 7.33
N TYR A 167 -2.82 1.59 6.64
CA TYR A 167 -1.42 1.13 6.76
C TYR A 167 -0.43 1.84 5.84
N PHE A 168 -0.86 2.86 5.09
CA PHE A 168 -0.03 3.53 4.08
C PHE A 168 0.82 4.68 4.63
N LEU A 169 1.09 4.67 5.95
CA LEU A 169 1.97 5.65 6.57
C LEU A 169 3.40 5.43 6.07
N ARG A 170 3.87 4.18 6.07
CA ARG A 170 5.21 3.84 5.60
C ARG A 170 5.37 4.08 4.10
N ASP A 171 4.37 3.74 3.30
CA ASP A 171 4.37 4.02 1.86
C ASP A 171 4.47 5.52 1.57
N GLY A 172 3.78 6.35 2.37
CA GLY A 172 3.89 7.81 2.30
C GLY A 172 5.31 8.31 2.56
N GLU A 173 6.01 7.76 3.56
CA GLU A 173 7.43 8.07 3.79
C GLU A 173 8.31 7.64 2.61
N ILE A 174 8.09 6.45 2.03
CA ILE A 174 8.87 5.96 0.88
C ILE A 174 8.68 6.90 -0.34
N ILE A 175 7.45 7.31 -0.63
CA ILE A 175 7.16 8.25 -1.72
C ILE A 175 7.80 9.62 -1.45
N PHE A 176 7.67 10.13 -0.22
CA PHE A 176 8.27 11.39 0.18
C PHE A 176 9.81 11.35 0.06
N ASP A 177 10.45 10.27 0.50
CA ASP A 177 11.89 10.12 0.46
C ASP A 177 12.42 9.97 -0.98
N ALA A 178 11.69 9.24 -1.83
CA ALA A 178 12.05 9.05 -3.23
C ALA A 178 11.87 10.30 -4.10
N ALA A 179 11.03 11.25 -3.72
CA ALA A 179 10.79 12.44 -4.54
C ALA A 179 12.02 13.37 -4.62
N SER A 180 12.37 13.81 -5.84
CA SER A 180 13.48 14.76 -6.06
C SER A 180 13.14 16.24 -5.80
N SER A 181 11.88 16.53 -5.43
CA SER A 181 11.46 17.90 -5.12
C SER A 181 12.13 18.43 -3.85
N ASP A 182 12.71 19.63 -3.94
CA ASP A 182 13.26 20.36 -2.79
C ASP A 182 12.15 20.97 -1.91
N ASP A 183 11.02 21.36 -2.51
CA ASP A 183 9.82 21.86 -1.82
C ASP A 183 8.80 20.73 -1.69
N LYS A 184 9.11 19.76 -0.82
CA LYS A 184 8.21 18.65 -0.52
C LYS A 184 7.75 18.65 0.92
N GLU A 185 6.51 18.20 1.11
CA GLU A 185 5.90 18.07 2.42
C GLU A 185 5.19 16.72 2.57
N TYR A 186 5.27 16.13 3.76
CA TYR A 186 4.53 14.93 4.14
C TYR A 186 3.68 15.20 5.39
N ILE A 187 2.39 14.87 5.32
CA ILE A 187 1.44 15.02 6.42
C ILE A 187 0.50 13.82 6.50
N ILE A 188 0.09 13.48 7.72
CA ILE A 188 -0.84 12.38 8.00
C ILE A 188 -2.13 12.98 8.52
N VAL A 189 -3.28 12.58 7.97
CA VAL A 189 -4.60 12.98 8.47
C VAL A 189 -5.08 11.97 9.49
N GLU A 190 -5.26 12.41 10.74
CA GLU A 190 -5.66 11.55 11.84
C GLU A 190 -7.00 10.85 11.53
N GLY A 191 -7.03 9.52 11.74
CA GLY A 191 -8.26 8.74 11.63
C GLY A 191 -8.93 8.67 10.25
N ALA A 192 -8.33 9.22 9.20
CA ALA A 192 -8.85 9.10 7.85
C ALA A 192 -8.67 7.67 7.31
N THR A 193 -9.69 7.10 6.66
CA THR A 193 -9.59 5.81 5.96
C THR A 193 -8.82 5.95 4.65
N HIS A 194 -8.56 4.84 3.94
CA HIS A 194 -7.98 4.87 2.60
C HIS A 194 -8.72 5.84 1.65
N GLY A 195 -10.03 5.94 1.76
CA GLY A 195 -10.85 6.85 0.95
C GLY A 195 -10.87 8.30 1.44
N GLY A 196 -10.11 8.64 2.47
CA GLY A 196 -10.08 9.97 3.08
C GLY A 196 -11.26 10.31 3.99
N THR A 197 -12.19 9.38 4.20
CA THR A 197 -13.36 9.56 5.08
C THR A 197 -13.06 9.21 6.54
N PRO A 198 -13.87 9.65 7.52
CA PRO A 198 -13.66 9.30 8.93
C PRO A 198 -13.68 7.79 9.17
N CYS A 199 -12.69 7.27 9.91
CA CYS A 199 -12.67 5.88 10.30
C CYS A 199 -13.53 5.64 11.55
N THR A 200 -14.83 5.44 11.37
CA THR A 200 -15.77 5.20 12.47
C THR A 200 -15.50 3.93 13.26
N ARG A 201 -14.80 2.96 12.66
CA ARG A 201 -14.37 1.71 13.30
C ARG A 201 -13.03 1.81 14.04
N CYS A 202 -12.30 2.92 13.90
CA CYS A 202 -10.96 3.08 14.48
C CYS A 202 -11.01 3.55 15.95
N MET A 203 -11.92 2.95 16.72
CA MET A 203 -12.11 3.25 18.13
C MET A 203 -11.28 2.32 19.03
N PRO A 204 -10.86 2.78 20.21
CA PRO A 204 -10.40 1.89 21.28
C PRO A 204 -11.38 0.73 21.51
N GLU A 205 -10.87 -0.39 21.99
CA GLU A 205 -11.71 -1.58 22.23
C GLU A 205 -12.84 -1.26 23.22
N GLY A 206 -14.06 -1.68 22.88
CA GLY A 206 -15.26 -1.44 23.68
C GLY A 206 -15.80 -0.02 23.63
N GLN A 207 -15.25 0.87 22.79
CA GLN A 207 -15.73 2.25 22.66
C GLN A 207 -16.59 2.43 21.39
N ASP A 208 -17.75 3.07 21.57
CA ASP A 208 -18.57 3.57 20.47
C ASP A 208 -17.91 4.77 19.79
N TYR A 209 -18.26 5.00 18.52
CA TYR A 209 -17.77 6.15 17.78
C TYR A 209 -18.24 7.46 18.40
N ASP A 210 -17.29 8.35 18.71
CA ASP A 210 -17.52 9.61 19.45
C ASP A 210 -17.28 10.88 18.60
N GLY A 211 -17.14 10.73 17.29
CA GLY A 211 -16.91 11.86 16.37
C GLY A 211 -15.48 12.37 16.32
N ARG A 212 -14.52 11.71 16.99
CA ARG A 212 -13.11 12.14 17.04
C ARG A 212 -12.38 12.23 15.70
N TYR A 213 -12.97 11.76 14.59
CA TYR A 213 -12.39 11.85 13.25
C TYR A 213 -13.32 12.50 12.21
N ASP A 214 -14.46 13.09 12.65
CA ASP A 214 -15.50 13.62 11.76
C ASP A 214 -14.99 14.70 10.81
N ASN A 215 -13.98 15.47 11.22
CA ASN A 215 -13.42 16.54 10.42
C ASN A 215 -12.29 16.08 9.49
N SER A 216 -11.93 14.79 9.45
CA SER A 216 -10.82 14.28 8.61
C SER A 216 -10.92 14.72 7.15
N VAL A 217 -12.10 14.65 6.54
CA VAL A 217 -12.33 15.12 5.15
C VAL A 217 -12.11 16.62 5.04
N LYS A 218 -12.78 17.40 5.90
CA LYS A 218 -12.69 18.85 5.90
C LYS A 218 -11.25 19.31 6.09
N ASN A 219 -10.60 18.84 7.14
CA ASN A 219 -9.24 19.24 7.49
C ASN A 219 -8.26 18.84 6.39
N ASN A 220 -8.38 17.65 5.79
CA ASN A 220 -7.56 17.25 4.65
C ASN A 220 -7.67 18.24 3.49
N PHE A 221 -8.89 18.53 3.01
CA PHE A 221 -9.07 19.42 1.86
C PHE A 221 -8.75 20.89 2.19
N ASP A 222 -9.03 21.36 3.40
CA ASP A 222 -8.60 22.69 3.84
C ASP A 222 -7.08 22.79 3.88
N TYR A 223 -6.39 21.74 4.33
CA TYR A 223 -4.93 21.69 4.35
C TYR A 223 -4.35 21.76 2.93
N VAL A 224 -4.86 20.91 2.02
CA VAL A 224 -4.45 20.91 0.61
C VAL A 224 -4.70 22.27 -0.03
N ALA A 225 -5.89 22.86 0.16
CA ALA A 225 -6.22 24.18 -0.39
C ALA A 225 -5.27 25.26 0.13
N ASN A 226 -5.02 25.29 1.44
CA ASN A 226 -4.08 26.23 2.06
C ASN A 226 -2.64 26.04 1.58
N TRP A 227 -2.21 24.78 1.37
CA TRP A 227 -0.87 24.47 0.86
C TRP A 227 -0.69 24.95 -0.59
N ILE A 228 -1.72 24.81 -1.42
CA ILE A 228 -1.75 25.31 -2.81
C ILE A 228 -1.75 26.84 -2.84
N ASN A 229 -2.67 27.49 -2.12
CA ASN A 229 -2.83 28.95 -2.12
C ASN A 229 -1.61 29.72 -1.58
N LYS A 230 -0.73 29.05 -0.82
CA LYS A 230 0.54 29.65 -0.37
C LYS A 230 1.60 29.71 -1.47
N ARG A 231 1.42 28.97 -2.57
CA ARG A 231 2.43 28.77 -3.63
C ARG A 231 2.00 29.37 -4.97
N TYR A 232 0.70 29.47 -5.22
CA TYR A 232 0.10 29.91 -6.49
C TYR A 232 -1.03 30.91 -6.23
#